data_AF-A0A0A9D0D2-F1
#
_entry.id   AF-A0A0A9D0D2-F1
#
_cell.length_a   1.000
_cell.length_b   1.000
_cell.length_c   1.000
_cell.angle_alpha   90.00
_cell.angle_beta   90.00
_cell.angle_gamma   90.00
#
_symmetry.space_group_name_H-M   'P 1'
#
loop_
_entity.id
_entity.type
_entity.pdbx_description
1 polymer ?
#
loop_
_entity_poly.entity_id
_entity_poly.type
_entity_poly.pdbx_seq_one_letter_code
_entity_poly.pdbx_strand_id
1 'polypeptide(L)'
;MQKFTTKIVDMMKSEGLFEWQGGPIILSQIENEFGPLEWDQGEPAKAYASWAANMALALNTGVPWIMCKEDDALDPIVCIVLHFFNICTVGSTSSLFL
;
A
#
# COMPACT_ATOMS: atom_id res chain seq x y z
N MET A 1 2.04 8.68 -11.98
CA MET A 1 2.05 8.13 -10.60
C MET A 1 3.47 7.99 -10.07
N GLN A 2 4.28 7.01 -10.52
CA GLN A 2 5.61 6.69 -9.97
C GLN A 2 6.51 7.90 -9.69
N LYS A 3 6.78 8.77 -10.67
CA LYS A 3 7.66 9.94 -10.48
C LYS A 3 7.25 10.85 -9.32
N PHE A 4 5.94 11.04 -9.14
CA PHE A 4 5.42 11.87 -8.05
C PHE A 4 5.52 11.13 -6.72
N THR A 5 5.11 9.87 -6.66
CA THR A 5 5.20 9.02 -5.47
C THR A 5 6.65 8.92 -4.97
N THR A 6 7.61 8.67 -5.86
CA THR A 6 9.04 8.66 -5.54
C THR A 6 9.49 9.99 -4.95
N LYS A 7 9.12 11.13 -5.57
CA LYS A 7 9.46 12.45 -5.06
C LYS A 7 8.93 12.68 -3.65
N ILE A 8 7.68 12.28 -3.37
CA ILE A 8 7.10 12.41 -2.03
C ILE A 8 7.86 11.54 -1.03
N VAL A 9 8.07 10.25 -1.33
CA VAL A 9 8.80 9.34 -0.43
C VAL A 9 10.21 9.84 -0.17
N ASP A 10 10.93 10.31 -1.18
CA ASP A 10 12.28 10.84 -1.02
C ASP A 10 12.30 12.09 -0.12
N MET A 11 11.32 12.99 -0.27
CA MET A 11 11.18 14.15 0.62
C MET A 11 10.86 13.72 2.07
N MET A 12 9.98 12.74 2.26
CA MET A 12 9.66 12.25 3.61
C MET A 12 10.87 11.58 4.27
N LYS A 13 11.69 10.86 3.49
CA LYS A 13 12.95 10.28 3.95
C LYS A 13 13.98 11.33 4.30
N SER A 14 14.13 12.38 3.48
CA SER A 14 15.12 13.43 3.73
C SER A 14 14.83 14.23 5.00
N GLU A 15 13.55 14.40 5.32
CA GLU A 15 13.08 15.10 6.53
C GLU A 15 12.97 14.17 7.76
N GLY A 16 13.34 12.89 7.65
CA GLY A 16 13.32 11.96 8.78
C GLY A 16 11.92 11.64 9.29
N LEU A 17 10.90 11.65 8.42
CA LEU A 17 9.50 11.58 8.85
C LEU A 17 8.95 10.16 9.02
N PHE A 18 9.65 9.12 8.56
CA PHE A 18 9.26 7.74 8.81
C PHE A 18 9.59 7.29 10.24
N GLU A 19 8.78 6.39 10.79
CA GLU A 19 8.90 5.93 12.18
C GLU A 19 10.29 5.37 12.51
N TRP A 20 10.88 4.58 11.62
CA TRP A 20 12.25 4.06 11.79
C TRP A 20 13.33 5.15 11.80
N GLN A 21 13.01 6.38 11.36
CA GLN A 21 13.86 7.57 11.44
C GLN A 21 13.57 8.44 12.68
N GLY A 22 12.60 8.06 13.52
CA GLY A 22 12.10 8.85 14.64
C GLY A 22 10.95 9.79 14.28
N GLY A 23 10.42 9.70 13.06
CA GLY A 23 9.31 10.52 12.59
C GLY A 23 7.92 9.93 12.86
N PRO A 24 6.84 10.67 12.55
CA PRO A 24 5.48 10.27 12.88
C PRO A 24 4.81 9.31 11.86
N ILE A 25 5.41 9.09 10.68
CA ILE A 25 4.79 8.30 9.61
C ILE A 25 5.01 6.81 9.89
N ILE A 26 3.93 6.11 10.28
CA ILE A 26 3.93 4.67 10.62
C ILE A 26 3.37 3.77 9.51
N LEU A 27 2.79 4.36 8.46
CA LEU A 27 2.10 3.63 7.38
C LEU A 27 2.09 4.50 6.12
N SER A 28 1.99 3.87 4.95
CA SER A 28 1.82 4.58 3.69
C SER A 28 0.76 3.90 2.83
N GLN A 29 -0.08 4.68 2.16
CA GLN A 29 -1.10 4.14 1.26
C GLN A 29 -0.73 4.41 -0.20
N ILE A 30 -0.86 3.38 -1.03
CA ILE A 30 -0.79 3.49 -2.48
C ILE A 30 -2.16 3.13 -3.07
N GLU A 31 -2.60 3.88 -4.07
CA GLU A 31 -3.98 3.82 -4.59
C GLU A 31 -5.06 4.06 -3.52
N ASN A 32 -6.30 4.24 -3.96
CA ASN A 32 -7.43 4.38 -3.05
C ASN A 32 -8.73 3.90 -3.68
N GLU A 33 -9.32 2.86 -3.10
CA GLU A 33 -10.59 2.29 -3.54
C GLU A 33 -10.60 1.87 -5.02
N PHE A 34 -9.50 1.25 -5.46
CA PHE A 34 -9.34 0.86 -6.86
C PHE A 34 -10.05 -0.46 -7.21
N GLY A 35 -10.29 -1.36 -6.25
CA GLY A 35 -10.94 -2.65 -6.47
C GLY A 35 -12.26 -2.64 -7.25
N PRO A 36 -13.21 -1.69 -7.02
CA PRO A 36 -14.40 -1.58 -7.87
C PRO A 36 -14.10 -1.30 -9.34
N LEU A 37 -13.04 -0.52 -9.62
CA LEU A 37 -12.58 -0.24 -10.97
C LEU A 37 -11.80 -1.44 -11.55
N GLU A 38 -11.02 -2.13 -10.72
CA GLU A 38 -10.35 -3.39 -11.10
C GLU A 38 -11.36 -4.42 -11.59
N TRP A 39 -12.46 -4.59 -10.86
CA TRP A 39 -13.54 -5.51 -11.20
C TRP A 39 -14.22 -5.15 -12.54
N ASP A 40 -14.48 -3.87 -12.78
CA ASP A 40 -15.14 -3.38 -14.00
C ASP A 40 -14.25 -3.47 -15.24
N GLN A 41 -12.96 -3.17 -15.08
CA GLN A 41 -12.00 -3.06 -16.19
C GLN A 41 -11.22 -4.35 -16.46
N GLY A 42 -11.24 -5.32 -15.54
CA GLY A 42 -10.65 -6.65 -15.70
C GLY A 42 -9.11 -6.64 -15.74
N GLU A 43 -8.53 -7.52 -16.56
CA GLU A 43 -7.08 -7.81 -16.59
C GLU A 43 -6.15 -6.58 -16.67
N PRO A 44 -6.42 -5.54 -17.50
CA PRO A 44 -5.56 -4.35 -17.54
C PRO A 44 -5.50 -3.60 -16.21
N ALA A 45 -6.61 -3.58 -15.46
CA ALA A 45 -6.67 -2.93 -14.16
C ALA A 45 -6.00 -3.77 -13.07
N LYS A 46 -6.12 -5.10 -13.12
CA LYS A 46 -5.34 -6.01 -12.26
C LYS A 46 -3.84 -5.82 -12.45
N ALA A 47 -3.40 -5.72 -13.71
CA ALA A 47 -2.00 -5.48 -14.04
C ALA A 47 -1.52 -4.12 -13.52
N TYR A 48 -2.37 -3.09 -13.54
CA TYR A 48 -2.08 -1.79 -12.97
C TYR A 48 -1.96 -1.85 -11.44
N ALA A 49 -2.91 -2.48 -10.74
CA ALA A 49 -2.88 -2.64 -9.29
C ALA A 49 -1.60 -3.36 -8.82
N SER A 50 -1.26 -4.47 -9.49
CA SER A 50 -0.01 -5.20 -9.27
C SER A 50 1.24 -4.33 -9.55
N TRP A 51 1.23 -3.54 -10.62
CA TRP A 51 2.32 -2.61 -10.91
C TRP A 51 2.45 -1.53 -9.82
N ALA A 52 1.34 -0.94 -9.36
CA ALA A 52 1.33 0.08 -8.33
C ALA A 52 1.84 -0.46 -6.98
N ALA A 53 1.43 -1.67 -6.62
CA ALA A 53 1.92 -2.40 -5.45
C ALA A 53 3.44 -2.61 -5.51
N ASN A 54 3.94 -3.20 -6.59
CA ASN A 54 5.38 -3.45 -6.77
C ASN A 54 6.19 -2.15 -6.78
N MET A 55 5.65 -1.09 -7.40
CA MET A 55 6.28 0.23 -7.41
C MET A 55 6.40 0.80 -6.00
N ALA A 56 5.37 0.68 -5.16
CA ALA A 56 5.39 1.16 -3.77
C ALA A 56 6.40 0.39 -2.91
N LEU A 57 6.42 -0.95 -3.01
CA LEU A 57 7.38 -1.79 -2.30
C LEU A 57 8.83 -1.45 -2.67
N ALA A 58 9.10 -1.18 -3.95
CA ALA A 58 10.42 -0.79 -4.43
C ALA A 58 10.94 0.53 -3.83
N LEU A 59 10.05 1.40 -3.33
CA LEU A 59 10.45 2.65 -2.67
C LEU A 59 11.04 2.43 -1.27
N ASN A 60 10.93 1.23 -0.70
CA ASN A 60 11.53 0.83 0.58
C ASN A 60 11.40 1.92 1.67
N THR A 61 10.18 2.22 2.06
CA THR A 61 9.84 3.24 3.06
C THR A 61 10.16 2.83 4.49
N GLY A 62 10.42 1.53 4.75
CA GLY A 62 10.66 1.00 6.09
C GLY A 62 9.42 0.91 6.98
N VAL A 63 8.25 1.29 6.45
CA VAL A 63 6.95 1.18 7.11
C VAL A 63 5.97 0.43 6.19
N PRO A 64 4.91 -0.20 6.72
CA PRO A 64 3.98 -0.97 5.91
C PRO A 64 3.27 -0.12 4.86
N TRP A 65 3.06 -0.72 3.68
CA TRP A 65 2.21 -0.17 2.63
C TRP A 65 0.82 -0.78 2.69
N ILE A 66 -0.19 0.03 2.38
CA ILE A 66 -1.58 -0.41 2.28
C ILE A 66 -2.22 -0.02 0.95
N MET A 67 -3.19 -0.82 0.53
CA MET A 67 -4.13 -0.51 -0.56
C MET A 67 -5.55 -0.61 -0.02
N CYS A 68 -6.38 0.41 -0.24
CA CYS A 68 -7.73 0.46 0.32
C CYS A 68 -8.77 -0.13 -0.65
N LYS A 69 -9.66 -1.01 -0.15
CA LYS A 69 -10.64 -1.80 -0.93
C LYS A 69 -10.03 -2.53 -2.14
N GLU A 70 -8.92 -3.20 -1.91
CA GLU A 70 -8.22 -3.99 -2.93
C GLU A 70 -8.10 -5.45 -2.48
N ASP A 71 -9.13 -6.27 -2.73
CA ASP A 71 -9.20 -7.63 -2.20
C ASP A 71 -8.05 -8.54 -2.70
N ASP A 72 -7.52 -8.26 -3.89
CA ASP A 72 -6.42 -9.00 -4.55
C ASP A 72 -5.03 -8.36 -4.32
N ALA A 73 -4.83 -7.56 -3.26
CA ALA A 73 -3.54 -6.91 -2.98
C ALA A 73 -2.40 -7.93 -2.77
N LEU A 74 -1.22 -7.62 -3.32
CA LEU A 74 -0.04 -8.49 -3.24
C LEU A 74 0.67 -8.38 -1.89
N ASP A 75 1.01 -9.53 -1.29
CA ASP A 75 1.92 -9.57 -0.12
C ASP A 75 3.26 -8.87 -0.44
N PRO A 76 3.83 -8.06 0.47
CA PRO A 76 3.44 -7.78 1.86
C PRO A 76 2.54 -6.53 2.02
N ILE A 77 1.89 -6.04 0.96
CA ILE A 77 0.95 -4.91 1.08
C ILE A 77 -0.30 -5.40 1.78
N VAL A 78 -0.60 -4.79 2.94
CA VAL A 78 -1.80 -5.12 3.69
C VAL A 78 -2.97 -4.38 3.06
N CYS A 79 -3.96 -5.10 2.51
CA CYS A 79 -5.19 -4.45 2.07
C CYS A 79 -6.03 -4.02 3.28
N ILE A 80 -6.60 -2.82 3.21
CA ILE A 80 -7.56 -2.32 4.21
C ILE A 80 -8.91 -2.06 3.53
N VAL A 81 -10.00 -2.66 4.00
CA VAL A 81 -11.35 -2.34 3.48
C VAL A 81 -12.04 -1.39 4.47
N LEU A 82 -12.34 -0.17 4.03
CA LEU A 82 -13.02 0.83 4.85
C LEU A 82 -14.55 0.72 4.73
N HIS A 83 -15.17 0.27 5.82
CA HIS A 83 -16.47 0.76 6.28
C HIS A 83 -16.46 1.06 7.79
N PHE A 84 -15.66 0.35 8.61
CA PHE A 84 -15.28 0.72 9.99
C PHE A 84 -13.96 0.04 10.45
N PHE A 85 -13.05 -0.26 9.50
CA PHE A 85 -11.83 -1.12 9.50
C PHE A 85 -12.05 -2.61 9.14
N ASN A 86 -11.29 -3.10 8.16
CA ASN A 86 -11.11 -4.52 7.82
C ASN A 86 -9.69 -4.70 7.24
N ILE A 87 -8.98 -5.78 7.59
CA ILE A 87 -7.59 -6.10 7.20
C ILE A 87 -7.64 -7.34 6.31
N CYS A 88 -7.13 -7.28 5.08
CA CYS A 88 -7.09 -8.43 4.17
C CYS A 88 -5.70 -9.09 4.19
N THR A 89 -5.66 -10.34 4.69
CA THR A 89 -4.56 -11.30 4.52
C THR A 89 -4.92 -12.28 3.41
N VAL A 90 -4.23 -12.26 2.27
CA VAL A 90 -4.33 -13.34 1.28
C VAL A 90 -3.25 -14.36 1.58
N GLY A 91 -3.51 -15.28 2.52
CA GLY A 91 -2.83 -16.60 2.50
C GLY A 91 -1.73 -16.93 3.52
N SER A 92 -1.61 -16.27 4.68
CA SER A 92 -0.84 -16.86 5.78
C SER A 92 -1.34 -16.43 7.16
N THR A 93 -1.64 -17.41 8.00
CA THR A 93 -1.88 -17.25 9.43
C THR A 93 -0.67 -16.62 10.09
N SER A 94 -0.71 -15.33 10.41
CA SER A 94 0.19 -14.74 11.40
C SER A 94 -0.52 -13.57 12.08
N SER A 95 -0.80 -13.78 13.37
CA SER A 95 -1.38 -12.83 14.31
C SER A 95 -0.64 -11.49 14.27
N LEU A 96 -1.35 -10.41 13.94
CA LEU A 96 -0.93 -9.07 14.34
C LEU A 96 -1.43 -8.89 15.78
N PHE A 97 -0.55 -9.09 16.76
CA PHE A 97 -0.79 -8.69 18.13
C PHE A 97 -0.87 -7.16 18.20
N LEU A 98 -1.94 -6.67 18.83
CA LEU A 98 -1.96 -5.38 19.51
C LEU A 98 -0.91 -5.35 20.63
#